data_AF-A0A084IMB1-F1
#
_entry.id   AF-A0A084IMB1-F1
#
_cell.length_a   1.000
_cell.length_b   1.000
_cell.length_c   1.000
_cell.angle_alpha   90.00
_cell.angle_beta   90.00
_cell.angle_gamma   90.00
#
_symmetry.space_group_name_H-M   'P 1'
#
loop_
_entity.id
_entity.type
_entity.pdbx_description
1 polymer ?
#
loop_
_entity_poly.entity_id
_entity_poly.type
_entity_poly.pdbx_seq_one_letter_code
_entity_poly.pdbx_strand_id
1 'polypeptide(L)'
;MMKWFYGSAAVAALAFAGTAFASQIDVNTNTGNEPSLYDIANSPSYGNPDGTEALFSGLNANSAQTNNGYWTIGATSTSTSVLEATWTANYDNATFGVYSLNNPSNQLNLLGNGSGIGPSTNDITATLRYSGNGMFVSYATDRYGNKVGGTQESNFGSSVFGYFLTIGGTTYYSDSSLNDGNKDRMVGYQGNGSGTALSNEYLFGWEDGTDNDYQDYVATVESVRPVPEPSSIAMFGVGLLMIGFAARRLQKRDV
;
A
#
# COMPACT_ATOMS: atom_id res chain seq x y z
N MET A 1 -37.77 -29.04 -54.62
CA MET A 1 -36.49 -28.31 -54.49
C MET A 1 -36.47 -27.67 -53.11
N MET A 2 -35.76 -28.28 -52.15
CA MET A 2 -35.82 -27.96 -50.73
C MET A 2 -34.71 -26.97 -50.38
N LYS A 3 -35.05 -25.74 -49.96
CA LYS A 3 -34.07 -24.73 -49.51
C LYS A 3 -33.96 -24.79 -47.99
N TRP A 4 -32.79 -25.21 -47.50
CA TRP A 4 -32.39 -25.10 -46.11
C TRP A 4 -31.87 -23.68 -45.85
N PHE A 5 -32.43 -22.99 -44.86
CA PHE A 5 -31.88 -21.73 -44.34
C PHE A 5 -31.05 -22.04 -43.09
N TYR A 6 -29.73 -21.91 -43.20
CA TYR A 6 -28.84 -21.87 -42.04
C TYR A 6 -28.82 -20.42 -41.52
N GLY A 7 -29.51 -20.16 -40.42
CA GLY A 7 -29.42 -18.90 -39.69
C GLY A 7 -28.15 -18.87 -38.84
N SER A 8 -27.14 -18.12 -39.26
CA SER A 8 -25.95 -17.84 -38.45
C SER A 8 -26.32 -16.90 -37.30
N ALA A 9 -26.40 -17.42 -36.07
CA ALA A 9 -26.52 -16.60 -34.88
C ALA A 9 -25.12 -16.06 -34.49
N ALA A 10 -24.85 -14.81 -34.84
CA ALA A 10 -23.67 -14.09 -34.37
C ALA A 10 -23.84 -13.76 -32.87
N VAL A 11 -22.98 -14.34 -32.03
CA VAL A 11 -22.87 -13.96 -30.62
C VAL A 11 -21.82 -12.86 -30.53
N ALA A 12 -22.26 -11.62 -30.31
CA ALA A 12 -21.38 -10.51 -29.98
C ALA A 12 -20.95 -10.64 -28.51
N ALA A 13 -19.67 -10.87 -28.26
CA ALA A 13 -19.08 -10.80 -26.94
C ALA A 13 -18.63 -9.35 -26.68
N LEU A 14 -19.38 -8.60 -25.85
CA LEU A 14 -18.90 -7.33 -25.29
C LEU A 14 -18.03 -7.67 -24.06
N ALA A 15 -16.73 -7.43 -24.15
CA ALA A 15 -15.85 -7.47 -23.00
C ALA A 15 -16.05 -6.18 -22.19
N PHE A 16 -16.69 -6.28 -21.03
CA PHE A 16 -16.68 -5.22 -20.03
C PHE A 16 -15.45 -5.40 -19.13
N ALA A 17 -14.44 -4.56 -19.31
CA ALA A 17 -13.40 -4.36 -18.32
C ALA A 17 -13.93 -3.35 -17.29
N GLY A 18 -14.41 -3.82 -16.16
CA GLY A 18 -14.74 -2.96 -15.02
C GLY A 18 -13.46 -2.69 -14.22
N THR A 19 -13.07 -1.42 -14.12
CA THR A 19 -12.07 -0.98 -13.13
C THR A 19 -12.78 -0.82 -11.78
N ALA A 20 -12.35 -1.56 -10.76
CA ALA A 20 -12.73 -1.25 -9.39
C ALA A 20 -11.95 -0.01 -8.96
N PHE A 21 -12.64 1.08 -8.64
CA PHE A 21 -12.01 2.26 -8.06
C PHE A 21 -11.95 2.05 -6.54
N ALA A 22 -10.75 2.07 -5.97
CA ALA A 22 -10.59 2.25 -4.53
C ALA A 22 -11.20 3.60 -4.12
N SER A 23 -11.90 3.67 -2.99
CA SER A 23 -12.39 4.95 -2.46
C SER A 23 -11.19 5.79 -2.03
N GLN A 24 -11.21 7.07 -2.41
CA GLN A 24 -10.24 8.03 -1.93
C GLN A 24 -10.39 8.17 -0.41
N ILE A 25 -9.27 8.09 0.31
CA ILE A 25 -9.19 8.40 1.73
C ILE A 25 -9.16 9.92 1.86
N ASP A 26 -10.08 10.47 2.64
CA ASP A 26 -10.07 11.88 3.01
C ASP A 26 -9.01 12.11 4.09
N VAL A 27 -7.86 12.67 3.69
CA VAL A 27 -6.78 13.05 4.61
C VAL A 27 -7.16 14.36 5.30
N ASN A 28 -7.24 14.34 6.62
CA ASN A 28 -7.52 15.54 7.41
C ASN A 28 -6.30 16.47 7.38
N THR A 29 -6.42 17.62 6.70
CA THR A 29 -5.33 18.62 6.65
C THR A 29 -5.47 19.71 7.72
N ASN A 30 -6.43 19.60 8.63
CA ASN A 30 -6.59 20.56 9.74
C ASN A 30 -5.84 20.05 10.97
N THR A 31 -4.52 20.10 10.88
CA THR A 31 -3.54 19.52 11.81
C THR A 31 -3.11 20.52 12.90
N GLY A 32 -3.81 21.66 13.02
CA GLY A 32 -3.47 22.70 13.99
C GLY A 32 -2.09 23.32 13.74
N ASN A 33 -1.11 22.96 14.57
CA ASN A 33 0.27 23.45 14.47
C ASN A 33 1.25 22.42 13.86
N GLU A 34 0.75 21.26 13.46
CA GLU A 34 1.55 20.19 12.85
C GLU A 34 1.50 20.31 11.32
N PRO A 35 2.55 19.90 10.59
CA PRO A 35 2.49 19.85 9.14
C PRO A 35 1.53 18.74 8.71
N SER A 36 0.74 19.01 7.67
CA SER A 36 -0.04 17.95 7.03
C SER A 36 0.89 16.94 6.32
N LEU A 37 0.37 15.76 6.00
CA LEU A 37 1.07 14.80 5.14
C LEU A 37 1.56 15.41 3.82
N TYR A 38 0.79 16.35 3.24
CA TYR A 38 1.20 17.06 2.03
C TYR A 38 2.35 18.04 2.28
N ASP A 39 2.37 18.72 3.42
CA ASP A 39 3.48 19.60 3.78
C ASP A 39 4.78 18.81 3.99
N ILE A 40 4.71 17.64 4.63
CA ILE A 40 5.84 16.71 4.79
C ILE A 40 6.37 16.29 3.41
N ALA A 41 5.47 15.82 2.54
CA ALA A 41 5.83 15.34 1.21
C ALA A 41 6.50 16.43 0.33
N ASN A 42 6.02 17.66 0.41
CA ASN A 42 6.50 18.78 -0.42
C ASN A 42 7.67 19.54 0.19
N SER A 43 8.05 19.26 1.44
CA SER A 43 9.08 20.02 2.14
C SER A 43 10.46 19.41 1.98
N PRO A 44 11.49 20.19 1.57
CA PRO A 44 12.87 19.73 1.53
C PRO A 44 13.42 19.31 2.89
N SER A 45 12.83 19.80 3.99
CA SER A 45 13.26 19.44 5.35
C SER A 45 12.98 17.98 5.73
N TYR A 46 12.22 17.26 4.91
CA TYR A 46 11.72 15.92 5.24
C TYR A 46 12.17 14.85 4.23
N GLY A 47 13.22 15.08 3.43
CA GLY A 47 13.39 14.23 2.23
C GLY A 47 14.76 13.90 1.67
N ASN A 48 15.84 14.30 2.33
CA ASN A 48 17.19 13.94 1.95
C ASN A 48 18.11 14.43 3.09
N PRO A 49 19.16 13.70 3.50
CA PRO A 49 20.19 14.25 4.38
C PRO A 49 20.72 15.64 3.95
N ASP A 50 20.63 15.97 2.66
CA ASP A 50 21.06 17.27 2.13
C ASP A 50 19.99 18.38 2.19
N GLY A 51 18.71 18.06 2.43
CA GLY A 51 17.64 19.02 2.67
C GLY A 51 17.30 19.98 1.52
N THR A 52 17.67 19.65 0.29
CA THR A 52 17.64 20.57 -0.87
C THR A 52 16.41 20.40 -1.75
N GLU A 53 15.78 19.22 -1.78
CA GLU A 53 14.67 18.89 -2.66
C GLU A 53 13.56 18.18 -1.88
N ALA A 54 12.31 18.38 -2.30
CA ALA A 54 11.14 17.72 -1.71
C ALA A 54 11.13 16.21 -2.01
N LEU A 55 10.57 15.40 -1.10
CA LEU A 55 10.33 13.98 -1.35
C LEU A 55 9.43 13.77 -2.57
N PHE A 56 8.21 14.31 -2.53
CA PHE A 56 7.19 14.21 -3.59
C PHE A 56 6.70 15.61 -3.94
N SER A 57 7.28 16.19 -5.00
CA SER A 57 6.90 17.54 -5.42
C SER A 57 5.50 17.57 -6.06
N GLY A 58 4.66 18.50 -5.59
CA GLY A 58 3.31 18.73 -6.10
C GLY A 58 2.24 17.80 -5.53
N LEU A 59 2.55 17.01 -4.50
CA LEU A 59 1.56 16.16 -3.85
C LEU A 59 0.47 17.01 -3.17
N ASN A 60 -0.80 16.68 -3.40
CA ASN A 60 -1.93 17.42 -2.81
C ASN A 60 -3.18 16.54 -2.70
N ALA A 61 -4.27 17.11 -2.17
CA ALA A 61 -5.55 16.41 -1.96
C ALA A 61 -6.18 15.80 -3.22
N ASN A 62 -5.78 16.21 -4.43
CA ASN A 62 -6.28 15.64 -5.69
C ASN A 62 -5.32 14.60 -6.29
N SER A 63 -4.18 14.34 -5.65
CA SER A 63 -3.24 13.34 -6.11
C SER A 63 -3.84 11.94 -6.00
N ALA A 64 -3.60 11.10 -7.00
CA ALA A 64 -4.06 9.73 -7.00
C ALA A 64 -3.40 8.93 -5.86
N GLN A 65 -4.23 8.26 -5.06
CA GLN A 65 -3.80 7.41 -3.97
C GLN A 65 -3.58 5.96 -4.42
N THR A 66 -2.62 5.28 -3.79
CA THR A 66 -2.30 3.86 -3.96
C THR A 66 -2.52 3.13 -2.64
N ASN A 67 -3.77 2.95 -2.26
CA ASN A 67 -4.17 2.35 -0.97
C ASN A 67 -4.33 0.84 -1.06
N ASN A 68 -3.32 0.15 -1.60
CA ASN A 68 -3.36 -1.31 -1.71
C ASN A 68 -3.06 -1.96 -0.36
N GLY A 69 -3.89 -2.94 0.03
CA GLY A 69 -3.62 -3.76 1.22
C GLY A 69 -2.38 -4.64 1.07
N TYR A 70 -2.02 -5.00 -0.16
CA TYR A 70 -1.00 -5.99 -0.45
C TYR A 70 -0.01 -5.57 -1.53
N TRP A 71 1.22 -6.06 -1.38
CA TRP A 71 2.39 -5.61 -2.12
C TRP A 71 3.28 -6.81 -2.45
N THR A 72 4.08 -6.65 -3.49
CA THR A 72 5.18 -7.56 -3.84
C THR A 72 6.43 -6.75 -4.12
N ILE A 73 7.59 -7.33 -3.85
CA ILE A 73 8.85 -6.74 -4.31
C ILE A 73 8.89 -6.81 -5.84
N GLY A 74 9.41 -5.74 -6.45
CA GLY A 74 9.63 -5.60 -7.88
C GLY A 74 10.80 -6.45 -8.40
N ALA A 75 11.46 -5.97 -9.45
CA ALA A 75 12.40 -6.78 -10.24
C ALA A 75 13.71 -7.19 -9.53
N THR A 76 14.08 -6.52 -8.43
CA THR A 76 15.39 -6.64 -7.78
C THR A 76 15.41 -7.64 -6.62
N SER A 77 14.27 -8.25 -6.28
CA SER A 77 14.07 -9.10 -5.08
C SER A 77 14.42 -8.42 -3.75
N THR A 78 14.68 -7.11 -3.77
CA THR A 78 14.96 -6.29 -2.59
C THR A 78 14.10 -5.02 -2.64
N SER A 79 13.58 -4.63 -1.49
CA SER A 79 12.90 -3.36 -1.25
C SER A 79 13.60 -2.67 -0.08
N THR A 80 13.65 -1.33 -0.11
CA THR A 80 14.12 -0.56 1.03
C THR A 80 13.02 0.32 1.58
N SER A 81 13.16 0.72 2.84
CA SER A 81 12.23 1.62 3.52
C SER A 81 13.00 2.58 4.42
N VAL A 82 12.55 3.84 4.46
CA VAL A 82 13.13 4.90 5.28
C VAL A 82 12.01 5.60 6.04
N LEU A 83 12.27 5.94 7.31
CA LEU A 83 11.38 6.78 8.10
C LEU A 83 11.66 8.25 7.75
N GLU A 84 10.61 8.99 7.41
CA GLU A 84 10.71 10.40 6.99
C GLU A 84 10.24 11.37 8.07
N ALA A 85 9.17 11.01 8.80
CA ALA A 85 8.62 11.85 9.85
C ALA A 85 7.76 11.05 10.84
N THR A 86 7.62 11.59 12.05
CA THR A 86 6.61 11.14 13.02
C THR A 86 5.99 12.35 13.70
N TRP A 87 4.65 12.45 13.70
CA TRP A 87 3.91 13.55 14.32
C TRP A 87 2.85 13.05 15.29
N THR A 88 3.29 12.24 16.26
CA THR A 88 2.43 11.73 17.33
C THR A 88 3.22 11.65 18.63
N ALA A 89 2.57 11.79 19.77
CA ALA A 89 3.18 11.53 21.08
C ALA A 89 3.58 10.05 21.26
N ASN A 90 3.10 9.15 20.40
CA ASN A 90 3.39 7.71 20.44
C ASN A 90 4.65 7.30 19.68
N TYR A 91 5.45 8.26 19.16
CA TYR A 91 6.59 7.99 18.28
C TYR A 91 7.61 7.00 18.87
N ASP A 92 7.80 7.03 20.20
CA ASP A 92 8.73 6.17 20.93
C ASP A 92 8.32 4.68 20.99
N ASN A 93 7.10 4.34 20.56
CA ASN A 93 6.58 2.97 20.57
C ASN A 93 6.12 2.53 19.18
N ALA A 94 6.70 3.12 18.12
CA ALA A 94 6.39 2.78 16.75
C ALA A 94 7.23 1.59 16.25
N THR A 95 6.63 0.70 15.47
CA THR A 95 7.33 -0.35 14.72
C THR A 95 6.63 -0.56 13.39
N PHE A 96 7.35 -0.29 12.31
CA PHE A 96 6.86 -0.46 10.95
C PHE A 96 7.48 -1.71 10.33
N GLY A 97 6.67 -2.50 9.61
CA GLY A 97 7.14 -3.74 9.03
C GLY A 97 6.21 -4.37 8.01
N VAL A 98 6.47 -5.65 7.71
CA VAL A 98 5.65 -6.45 6.78
C VAL A 98 5.07 -7.68 7.45
N TYR A 99 3.91 -8.12 6.98
CA TYR A 99 3.19 -9.29 7.49
C TYR A 99 2.80 -10.30 6.40
N SER A 100 2.61 -11.55 6.80
CA SER A 100 2.10 -12.62 5.93
C SER A 100 0.59 -12.54 5.74
N LEU A 101 0.12 -12.62 4.48
CA LEU A 101 -1.30 -12.59 4.14
C LEU A 101 -2.10 -13.69 4.84
N ASN A 102 -1.52 -14.89 4.93
CA ASN A 102 -2.20 -16.05 5.49
C ASN A 102 -2.10 -16.11 7.02
N ASN A 103 -1.25 -15.27 7.61
CA ASN A 103 -1.08 -15.15 9.05
C ASN A 103 -0.53 -13.75 9.40
N PRO A 104 -1.40 -12.75 9.63
CA PRO A 104 -0.96 -11.38 9.93
C PRO A 104 -0.15 -11.20 11.23
N SER A 105 -0.13 -12.22 12.11
CA SER A 105 0.76 -12.26 13.28
C SER A 105 2.19 -12.68 12.94
N ASN A 106 2.41 -13.26 11.76
CA ASN A 106 3.74 -13.55 11.26
C ASN A 106 4.30 -12.30 10.57
N GLN A 107 5.22 -11.63 11.26
CA GLN A 107 5.69 -10.29 10.93
C GLN A 107 7.22 -10.24 10.85
N LEU A 108 7.72 -9.29 10.05
CA LEU A 108 9.11 -8.87 10.03
C LEU A 108 9.17 -7.36 10.24
N ASN A 109 9.90 -6.94 11.27
CA ASN A 109 10.08 -5.52 11.54
C ASN A 109 11.11 -4.95 10.54
N LEU A 110 10.85 -3.74 10.05
CA LEU A 110 11.73 -3.02 9.12
C LEU A 110 12.33 -1.79 9.80
N LEU A 111 11.46 -0.90 10.27
CA LEU A 111 11.83 0.34 10.95
C LEU A 111 11.23 0.32 12.37
N GLY A 112 11.92 0.98 13.29
CA GLY A 112 11.50 1.08 14.70
C GLY A 112 10.89 2.43 15.01
N ASN A 113 11.11 2.84 16.26
CA ASN A 113 10.65 4.08 16.85
C ASN A 113 10.97 5.31 15.98
N GLY A 114 10.13 6.33 16.09
CA GLY A 114 10.45 7.66 15.61
C GLY A 114 11.67 8.26 16.33
N SER A 115 12.33 9.23 15.70
CA SER A 115 13.42 9.99 16.34
C SER A 115 12.93 11.15 17.21
N GLY A 116 11.62 11.42 17.21
CA GLY A 116 10.99 12.56 17.86
C GLY A 116 9.82 13.08 17.04
N ILE A 117 9.07 14.05 17.59
CA ILE A 117 8.03 14.75 16.82
C ILE A 117 8.72 15.66 15.79
N GLY A 118 8.46 15.42 14.50
CA GLY A 118 9.09 16.15 13.41
C GLY A 118 9.70 15.25 12.33
N PRO A 119 10.59 15.83 11.50
CA PRO A 119 11.38 15.06 10.54
C PRO A 119 12.19 13.98 11.25
N SER A 120 12.33 12.84 10.57
CA SER A 120 13.26 11.80 10.98
C SER A 120 14.67 12.35 10.99
N THR A 121 15.35 12.20 12.12
CA THR A 121 16.81 12.40 12.23
C THR A 121 17.53 11.06 12.25
N ASN A 122 16.80 9.97 12.04
CA ASN A 122 17.35 8.62 12.00
C ASN A 122 17.84 8.34 10.59
N ASP A 123 19.16 8.26 10.42
CA ASP A 123 19.80 7.83 9.19
C ASP A 123 19.72 6.29 9.05
N ILE A 124 18.51 5.73 9.06
CA ILE A 124 18.27 4.29 9.06
C ILE A 124 17.54 3.88 7.79
N THR A 125 18.14 2.95 7.05
CA THR A 125 17.50 2.30 5.90
C THR A 125 17.21 0.85 6.25
N ALA A 126 15.94 0.47 6.21
CA ALA A 126 15.53 -0.92 6.29
C ALA A 126 15.61 -1.57 4.91
N THR A 127 16.03 -2.83 4.87
CA THR A 127 16.03 -3.67 3.68
C THR A 127 15.16 -4.90 3.91
N LEU A 128 14.24 -5.16 2.98
CA LEU A 128 13.48 -6.39 2.88
C LEU A 128 13.92 -7.15 1.63
N ARG A 129 14.38 -8.39 1.79
CA ARG A 129 14.79 -9.27 0.68
C ARG A 129 13.88 -10.48 0.57
N TYR A 130 13.35 -10.72 -0.63
CA TYR A 130 12.71 -11.98 -0.97
C TYR A 130 13.75 -13.00 -1.44
N SER A 131 13.90 -14.09 -0.68
CA SER A 131 14.89 -15.14 -0.97
C SER A 131 14.29 -16.34 -1.73
N GLY A 132 13.02 -16.26 -2.13
CA GLY A 132 12.30 -17.33 -2.82
C GLY A 132 11.50 -18.24 -1.88
N ASN A 133 10.54 -19.00 -2.44
CA ASN A 133 9.70 -19.96 -1.72
C ASN A 133 8.96 -19.40 -0.49
N GLY A 134 8.60 -18.11 -0.54
CA GLY A 134 7.92 -17.42 0.56
C GLY A 134 8.85 -16.88 1.65
N MET A 135 10.16 -17.11 1.55
CA MET A 135 11.12 -16.65 2.55
C MET A 135 11.48 -15.17 2.35
N PHE A 136 11.35 -14.41 3.43
CA PHE A 136 11.80 -13.03 3.53
C PHE A 136 12.89 -12.88 4.59
N VAL A 137 13.80 -11.96 4.33
CA VAL A 137 14.86 -11.55 5.25
C VAL A 137 14.77 -10.04 5.41
N SER A 138 14.77 -9.53 6.64
CA SER A 138 14.88 -8.10 6.90
C SER A 138 16.10 -7.75 7.75
N TYR A 139 16.67 -6.58 7.49
CA TYR A 139 17.70 -5.96 8.32
C TYR A 139 17.70 -4.45 8.09
N ALA A 140 18.20 -3.68 9.04
CA ALA A 140 18.38 -2.24 8.89
C ALA A 140 19.87 -1.88 8.95
N THR A 141 20.25 -0.78 8.30
CA THR A 141 21.60 -0.21 8.36
C THR A 141 21.56 1.28 8.66
N ASP A 142 22.58 1.78 9.34
CA ASP A 142 22.82 3.23 9.48
C ASP A 142 23.39 3.83 8.17
N ARG A 143 23.56 5.17 8.12
CA ARG A 143 24.21 5.86 6.97
C ARG A 143 25.61 5.36 6.61
N TYR A 144 26.28 4.65 7.51
CA TYR A 144 27.62 4.11 7.27
C TYR A 144 27.57 2.65 6.79
N GLY A 145 26.37 2.07 6.65
CA GLY A 145 26.16 0.68 6.27
C GLY A 145 26.34 -0.31 7.42
N ASN A 146 26.47 0.15 8.67
CA ASN A 146 26.53 -0.76 9.82
C ASN A 146 25.14 -1.29 10.12
N LYS A 147 25.02 -2.59 10.42
CA LYS A 147 23.75 -3.18 10.81
C LYS A 147 23.22 -2.56 12.10
N VAL A 148 21.96 -2.17 12.09
CA VAL A 148 21.21 -1.72 13.26
C VAL A 148 20.22 -2.80 13.64
N GLY A 149 20.33 -3.29 14.87
CA GLY A 149 19.57 -4.46 15.33
C GLY A 149 20.02 -5.78 14.69
N GLY A 150 19.15 -6.79 14.77
CA GLY A 150 19.40 -8.12 14.23
C GLY A 150 18.82 -8.30 12.81
N THR A 151 19.33 -9.31 12.10
CA THR A 151 18.67 -9.81 10.89
C THR A 151 17.50 -10.71 11.29
N GLN A 152 16.33 -10.50 10.70
CA GLN A 152 15.13 -11.30 10.91
C GLN A 152 14.82 -12.11 9.65
N GLU A 153 14.27 -13.30 9.82
CA GLU A 153 13.87 -14.17 8.72
C GLU A 153 12.52 -14.79 9.03
N SER A 154 11.64 -14.84 8.03
CA SER A 154 10.37 -15.52 8.15
C SER A 154 9.86 -16.03 6.81
N ASN A 155 9.19 -17.18 6.85
CA ASN A 155 8.49 -17.74 5.70
C ASN A 155 7.03 -17.30 5.72
N PHE A 156 6.64 -16.47 4.76
CA PHE A 156 5.26 -16.01 4.56
C PHE A 156 4.45 -16.94 3.65
N GLY A 157 5.08 -17.94 3.03
CA GLY A 157 4.45 -18.88 2.09
C GLY A 157 4.05 -18.26 0.74
N SER A 158 4.36 -16.97 0.53
CA SER A 158 3.99 -16.18 -0.65
C SER A 158 5.07 -15.13 -0.93
N SER A 159 5.19 -14.64 -2.17
CA SER A 159 5.98 -13.44 -2.48
C SER A 159 5.22 -12.14 -2.20
N VAL A 160 3.94 -12.25 -1.86
CA VAL A 160 3.05 -11.14 -1.51
C VAL A 160 3.08 -10.97 0.00
N PHE A 161 3.03 -9.73 0.45
CA PHE A 161 2.99 -9.32 1.86
C PHE A 161 2.10 -8.07 2.01
N GLY A 162 1.69 -7.76 3.22
CA GLY A 162 1.14 -6.44 3.56
C GLY A 162 2.08 -5.67 4.48
N TYR A 163 1.83 -4.38 4.70
CA TYR A 163 2.55 -3.55 5.64
C TYR A 163 1.77 -3.37 6.93
N PHE A 164 2.49 -3.22 8.05
CA PHE A 164 1.86 -2.89 9.32
C PHE A 164 2.62 -1.77 10.03
N LEU A 165 1.91 -1.09 10.92
CA LEU A 165 2.46 -0.19 11.92
C LEU A 165 1.90 -0.58 13.28
N THR A 166 2.77 -0.93 14.22
CA THR A 166 2.42 -0.94 15.64
C THR A 166 2.78 0.41 16.23
N ILE A 167 1.82 1.13 16.81
CA ILE A 167 2.03 2.43 17.45
C ILE A 167 1.02 2.62 18.57
N GLY A 168 1.43 3.27 19.68
CA GLY A 168 0.56 3.43 20.85
C GLY A 168 0.06 2.11 21.46
N GLY A 169 0.73 0.99 21.18
CA GLY A 169 0.34 -0.35 21.62
C GLY A 169 -0.69 -1.07 20.74
N THR A 170 -1.12 -0.46 19.63
CA THR A 170 -2.06 -1.06 18.67
C THR A 170 -1.36 -1.33 17.34
N THR A 171 -1.70 -2.45 16.69
CA THR A 171 -1.19 -2.77 15.35
C THR A 171 -2.24 -2.47 14.29
N TYR A 172 -1.86 -1.65 13.32
CA TYR A 172 -2.62 -1.30 12.15
C TYR A 172 -2.02 -1.93 10.90
N TYR A 173 -2.87 -2.26 9.93
CA TYR A 173 -2.51 -2.97 8.72
C TYR A 173 -2.85 -2.15 7.48
N SER A 174 -2.09 -2.34 6.40
CA SER A 174 -2.39 -1.77 5.10
C SER A 174 -3.70 -2.32 4.51
N ASP A 175 -4.07 -3.55 4.84
CA ASP A 175 -5.40 -4.09 4.55
C ASP A 175 -6.41 -3.59 5.60
N SER A 176 -7.32 -2.73 5.17
CA SER A 176 -8.33 -2.14 6.05
C SER A 176 -9.26 -3.17 6.68
N SER A 177 -9.48 -4.34 6.07
CA SER A 177 -10.31 -5.42 6.65
C SER A 177 -9.72 -6.06 7.90
N LEU A 178 -8.43 -5.83 8.17
CA LEU A 178 -7.75 -6.25 9.40
C LEU A 178 -7.77 -5.18 10.50
N ASN A 179 -8.26 -3.97 10.18
CA ASN A 179 -8.35 -2.86 11.13
C ASN A 179 -9.76 -2.75 11.71
N ASP A 180 -9.86 -2.30 12.96
CA ASP A 180 -11.14 -2.10 13.64
C ASP A 180 -12.07 -1.19 12.83
N GLY A 181 -13.26 -1.72 12.52
CA GLY A 181 -14.28 -1.03 11.74
C GLY A 181 -14.00 -0.95 10.24
N ASN A 182 -13.10 -1.78 9.70
CA ASN A 182 -12.67 -1.78 8.30
C ASN A 182 -12.12 -0.42 7.85
N LYS A 183 -11.38 0.25 8.73
CA LYS A 183 -10.86 1.60 8.48
C LYS A 183 -9.50 1.54 7.79
N ASP A 184 -9.29 2.45 6.84
CA ASP A 184 -7.98 2.69 6.28
C ASP A 184 -7.09 3.40 7.31
N ARG A 185 -5.98 2.76 7.65
CA ARG A 185 -4.96 3.29 8.58
C ARG A 185 -3.64 3.64 7.91
N MET A 186 -3.61 3.47 6.60
CA MET A 186 -2.50 3.82 5.73
C MET A 186 -3.06 4.50 4.48
N VAL A 187 -2.45 5.61 4.08
CA VAL A 187 -2.64 6.21 2.77
C VAL A 187 -1.32 6.16 2.01
N GLY A 188 -1.40 5.75 0.74
CA GLY A 188 -0.23 5.60 -0.13
C GLY A 188 -0.23 6.59 -1.28
N TYR A 189 0.93 7.11 -1.66
CA TYR A 189 1.12 7.90 -2.88
C TYR A 189 2.33 7.41 -3.64
N GLN A 190 2.17 7.17 -4.95
CA GLN A 190 3.27 6.74 -5.81
C GLN A 190 4.08 7.93 -6.31
N GLY A 191 5.39 7.78 -6.37
CA GLY A 191 6.29 8.77 -6.93
C GLY A 191 6.00 8.95 -8.41
N ASN A 192 6.11 10.19 -8.89
CA ASN A 192 5.90 10.53 -10.29
C ASN A 192 7.21 10.97 -10.98
N GLY A 193 8.36 10.82 -10.31
CA GLY A 193 9.66 11.33 -10.77
C GLY A 193 9.85 12.84 -10.58
N SER A 194 8.97 13.51 -9.82
CA SER A 194 9.12 14.92 -9.43
C SER A 194 9.57 15.00 -7.98
N GLY A 195 10.57 15.83 -7.68
CA GLY A 195 11.29 15.79 -6.40
C GLY A 195 12.36 14.69 -6.41
N THR A 196 12.60 14.06 -5.27
CA THR A 196 13.52 12.90 -5.16
C THR A 196 12.84 11.56 -5.45
N ALA A 197 11.52 11.47 -5.28
CA ALA A 197 10.79 10.21 -5.37
C ALA A 197 10.70 9.63 -6.79
N LEU A 198 11.17 8.40 -6.94
CA LEU A 198 11.11 7.66 -8.21
C LEU A 198 9.74 7.01 -8.44
N SER A 199 9.45 6.63 -9.69
CA SER A 199 8.17 5.97 -10.03
C SER A 199 7.93 4.60 -9.35
N ASN A 200 8.98 3.98 -8.79
CA ASN A 200 8.92 2.74 -8.03
C ASN A 200 8.98 2.96 -6.51
N GLU A 201 8.83 4.21 -6.08
CA GLU A 201 8.84 4.64 -4.69
C GLU A 201 7.46 5.12 -4.28
N TYR A 202 7.11 4.88 -3.02
CA TYR A 202 5.82 5.21 -2.44
C TYR A 202 6.01 5.90 -1.10
N LEU A 203 5.23 6.95 -0.88
CA LEU A 203 5.04 7.56 0.43
C LEU A 203 3.89 6.85 1.12
N PHE A 204 4.11 6.34 2.32
CA PHE A 204 3.07 5.83 3.21
C PHE A 204 2.91 6.75 4.41
N GLY A 205 1.75 7.38 4.52
CA GLY A 205 1.29 8.05 5.73
C GLY A 205 0.43 7.10 6.54
N TRP A 206 0.69 6.99 7.84
CA TRP A 206 -0.04 6.13 8.76
C TRP A 206 -0.74 6.96 9.83
N GLU A 207 -1.85 6.39 10.29
CA GLU A 207 -2.69 6.95 11.34
C GLU A 207 -2.67 6.08 12.61
N ASP A 208 -2.54 6.70 13.77
CA ASP A 208 -2.40 6.07 15.09
C ASP A 208 -3.74 5.79 15.79
N GLY A 209 -4.85 6.24 15.20
CA GLY A 209 -6.19 5.79 15.55
C GLY A 209 -7.23 6.89 15.73
N THR A 210 -6.86 8.16 15.58
CA THR A 210 -7.57 9.31 16.14
C THR A 210 -8.23 10.20 15.08
N ASP A 211 -7.48 11.04 14.38
CA ASP A 211 -7.98 12.20 13.61
C ASP A 211 -7.77 12.11 12.10
N ASN A 212 -7.18 11.01 11.62
CA ASN A 212 -7.06 10.63 10.21
C ASN A 212 -6.31 11.68 9.38
N ASP A 213 -5.25 12.23 9.93
CA ASP A 213 -4.36 13.15 9.23
C ASP A 213 -3.14 12.43 8.62
N TYR A 214 -2.90 11.18 9.05
CA TYR A 214 -1.95 10.23 8.47
C TYR A 214 -0.48 10.71 8.49
N GLN A 215 -0.14 11.69 9.35
CA GLN A 215 1.25 12.11 9.54
C GLN A 215 1.92 11.49 10.78
N ASP A 216 1.21 10.67 11.55
CA ASP A 216 1.73 10.06 12.79
C ASP A 216 3.01 9.26 12.54
N TYR A 217 3.05 8.53 11.43
CA TYR A 217 4.26 7.84 10.96
C TYR A 217 4.32 7.86 9.43
N VAL A 218 5.32 8.55 8.89
CA VAL A 218 5.53 8.70 7.45
C VAL A 218 6.79 7.97 7.03
N ALA A 219 6.65 7.01 6.12
CA ALA A 219 7.77 6.24 5.60
C ALA A 219 7.75 6.22 4.07
N THR A 220 8.93 6.23 3.46
CA THR A 220 9.09 5.89 2.05
C THR A 220 9.39 4.40 1.92
N VAL A 221 8.87 3.79 0.85
CA VAL A 221 9.22 2.44 0.45
C VAL A 221 9.53 2.41 -1.03
N GLU A 222 10.57 1.69 -1.43
CA GLU A 222 10.94 1.57 -2.84
C GLU A 222 11.02 0.13 -3.33
N SER A 223 10.96 -0.01 -4.65
CA SER A 223 11.07 -1.28 -5.36
C SER A 223 9.96 -2.28 -5.00
N VAL A 224 8.77 -1.76 -4.74
CA VAL A 224 7.54 -2.55 -4.56
C VAL A 224 6.50 -2.25 -5.63
N ARG A 225 5.53 -3.14 -5.77
CA ARG A 225 4.38 -2.95 -6.64
C ARG A 225 3.11 -3.35 -5.89
N PRO A 226 2.04 -2.56 -6.01
CA PRO A 226 0.75 -2.96 -5.47
C PRO A 226 0.30 -4.25 -6.13
N VAL A 227 -0.20 -5.18 -5.33
CA VAL A 227 -0.91 -6.35 -5.81
C VAL A 227 -2.38 -5.97 -5.90
N PRO A 228 -2.98 -5.95 -7.10
CA PRO A 228 -4.41 -5.69 -7.24
C PRO A 228 -5.18 -6.68 -6.37
N GLU A 229 -6.12 -6.16 -5.58
CA GLU A 229 -7.04 -7.03 -4.85
C GLU A 229 -7.69 -8.00 -5.85
N PRO A 230 -7.83 -9.29 -5.49
CA PRO A 230 -8.41 -10.26 -6.39
C PRO A 230 -9.74 -9.73 -6.91
N SER A 231 -9.86 -9.75 -8.23
CA SER A 231 -11.03 -9.36 -9.02
C SER A 231 -12.28 -10.20 -8.74
N SER A 232 -12.39 -10.83 -7.56
CA SER A 232 -13.52 -11.64 -7.11
C SER A 232 -14.83 -10.87 -7.09
N ILE A 233 -14.84 -9.56 -6.80
CA ILE A 233 -16.03 -8.69 -6.95
C ILE A 233 -16.40 -8.53 -8.44
N ALA A 234 -15.41 -8.29 -9.30
CA ALA A 234 -15.65 -8.19 -10.74
C ALA A 234 -16.11 -9.53 -11.34
N MET A 235 -15.49 -10.65 -10.93
CA MET A 235 -15.84 -12.02 -11.33
C MET A 235 -17.21 -12.43 -10.79
N PHE A 236 -17.57 -12.04 -9.56
CA PHE A 236 -18.89 -12.25 -9.00
C PHE A 236 -19.94 -11.43 -9.76
N GLY A 237 -19.65 -10.17 -10.06
CA GLY A 237 -20.52 -9.30 -10.87
C GLY A 237 -20.73 -9.84 -12.29
N VAL A 238 -19.65 -10.26 -12.96
CA VAL A 238 -19.71 -10.93 -14.28
C VAL A 238 -20.45 -12.26 -14.18
N GLY A 239 -20.23 -13.04 -13.13
CA GLY A 239 -20.95 -14.29 -12.86
C GLY A 239 -22.45 -14.08 -12.75
N LEU A 240 -22.90 -13.10 -11.98
CA LEU A 240 -24.32 -12.76 -11.85
C LEU A 240 -24.92 -12.23 -13.16
N LEU A 241 -24.19 -11.40 -13.91
CA LEU A 241 -24.62 -10.92 -15.23
C LEU A 241 -24.82 -12.09 -16.21
N MET A 242 -23.88 -13.03 -16.24
CA MET A 242 -23.95 -14.22 -17.10
C MET A 242 -25.12 -15.13 -16.72
N ILE A 243 -25.38 -15.34 -15.43
CA ILE A 243 -26.55 -16.09 -14.92
C ILE A 243 -27.85 -15.38 -15.32
N GLY A 244 -27.93 -14.06 -15.18
CA GLY A 244 -29.10 -13.27 -15.57
C GLY A 244 -29.42 -13.38 -17.07
N PHE A 245 -28.40 -13.34 -17.94
CA PHE A 245 -28.56 -13.55 -19.37
C PHE A 245 -29.00 -14.98 -19.72
N ALA A 246 -28.45 -15.99 -19.05
CA ALA A 246 -28.84 -17.39 -19.24
C ALA A 246 -30.30 -17.63 -18.82
N ALA A 247 -30.72 -17.13 -17.66
CA ALA A 247 -32.10 -17.25 -17.18
C ALA A 247 -33.12 -16.60 -18.15
N ARG A 248 -32.78 -15.45 -18.73
CA ARG A 248 -33.63 -14.73 -19.69
C ARG A 248 -33.80 -15.49 -21.02
N ARG A 249 -32.83 -16.32 -21.41
CA ARG A 249 -32.94 -17.19 -22.60
C ARG A 249 -33.83 -18.40 -22.33
N LEU A 250 -33.85 -18.91 -21.10
CA LEU A 250 -34.72 -20.03 -20.72
C LEU A 250 -36.20 -19.60 -20.68
N GLN A 251 -36.50 -18.42 -20.12
CA GLN A 251 -37.88 -17.89 -20.11
C GLN A 251 -38.48 -17.65 -21.51
N LYS A 252 -37.65 -17.43 -22.54
CA LYS A 252 -38.12 -17.25 -23.92
C LYS A 252 -38.41 -18.55 -24.67
N ARG A 253 -38.17 -19.72 -24.05
CA ARG A 253 -38.45 -21.04 -24.65
C ARG A 253 -39.80 -21.63 -24.23
N ASP A 254 -40.49 -21.00 -23.28
CA ASP A 254 -41.78 -21.45 -22.74
C ASP A 254 -42.99 -20.59 -23.21
N VAL A 255 -42.85 -19.89 -24.34
CA VAL A 255 -43.93 -19.19 -25.07
C VAL A 255 -43.86 -19.60 -26.54
#